data_AF-A0A4U0YNH3-F1
#
_entry.id   AF-A0A4U0YNH3-F1
#
_cell.length_a   1.000
_cell.length_b   1.000
_cell.length_c   1.000
_cell.angle_alpha   90.00
_cell.angle_beta   90.00
_cell.angle_gamma   90.00
#
_symmetry.space_group_name_H-M   'P 1'
#
loop_
_entity.id
_entity.type
_entity.pdbx_description
1 polymer ?
#
loop_
_entity_poly.entity_id
_entity_poly.type
_entity_poly.pdbx_seq_one_letter_code
_entity_poly.pdbx_strand_id
1 'polypeptide(L)'
;MPHCAPTVRHLIPRHPFRIIHLDATGHDFDMVGVVGSNPIAPTNTESPAASCLPGFFVFGIGKHSTPAQHGLGLHGVVRTSRGAAMAKSLEQTVALHARLAGYAGLIPFVLPLLVLWWHPDWAAQAVAVQHAYAALILSFLGGIYWGVALNRQSAVGIWLSVLPSLWAWPALLMPPVAATWMLATGFALMFLLDRTARQRGWIRQWFFRLRLTLGLVAIASLLLGLTS
;
A
#
# COMPACT_ATOMS: atom_id res chain seq x y z
N MET A 1 49.37 -34.82 -7.90
CA MET A 1 47.96 -34.76 -8.35
C MET A 1 47.14 -35.60 -7.39
N PRO A 2 45.96 -35.18 -6.91
CA PRO A 2 44.96 -34.37 -7.62
C PRO A 2 44.63 -33.01 -6.98
N HIS A 3 43.96 -32.20 -7.81
CA HIS A 3 43.39 -30.89 -7.55
C HIS A 3 42.09 -30.94 -6.75
N CYS A 4 41.82 -29.89 -5.95
CA CYS A 4 40.50 -29.27 -5.88
C CYS A 4 40.64 -27.75 -5.64
N ALA A 5 39.82 -26.99 -6.36
CA ALA A 5 39.89 -25.56 -6.62
C ALA A 5 39.31 -24.68 -5.46
N PRO A 6 39.52 -23.35 -5.48
CA PRO A 6 39.25 -22.47 -4.34
C PRO A 6 37.78 -22.04 -4.24
N THR A 7 37.20 -22.13 -3.05
CA THR A 7 35.89 -21.55 -2.75
C THR A 7 35.99 -20.03 -2.71
N VAL A 8 35.45 -19.38 -3.74
CA VAL A 8 35.25 -17.93 -3.83
C VAL A 8 34.35 -17.47 -2.68
N ARG A 9 34.92 -16.81 -1.67
CA ARG A 9 34.14 -16.02 -0.70
C ARG A 9 33.71 -14.73 -1.39
N HIS A 10 32.43 -14.64 -1.75
CA HIS A 10 31.79 -13.39 -2.10
C HIS A 10 31.95 -12.38 -0.95
N LEU A 11 32.77 -11.34 -1.14
CA LEU A 11 32.78 -10.16 -0.30
C LEU A 11 31.45 -9.41 -0.51
N ILE A 12 30.53 -9.54 0.45
CA ILE A 12 29.36 -8.68 0.54
C ILE A 12 29.82 -7.37 1.23
N PRO A 13 29.69 -6.20 0.59
CA PRO A 13 30.07 -4.93 1.22
C PRO A 13 29.17 -4.63 2.42
N ARG A 14 29.75 -4.50 3.61
CA ARG A 14 29.07 -4.04 4.83
C ARG A 14 28.86 -2.53 4.77
N HIS A 15 27.77 -2.08 4.15
CA HIS A 15 27.33 -0.69 4.32
C HIS A 15 26.57 -0.56 5.65
N PRO A 16 26.92 0.39 6.54
CA PRO A 16 26.10 0.69 7.70
C PRO A 16 24.80 1.35 7.25
N PHE A 17 23.67 0.68 7.45
CA PHE A 17 22.34 1.27 7.24
C PHE A 17 21.97 2.12 8.47
N ARG A 18 21.70 3.41 8.26
CA ARG A 18 21.27 4.35 9.30
C ARG A 18 19.74 4.47 9.25
N ILE A 19 19.06 3.93 10.26
CA ILE A 19 17.61 4.07 10.43
C ILE A 19 17.39 5.15 11.49
N ILE A 20 16.90 6.31 11.08
CA ILE A 20 16.61 7.44 11.97
C ILE A 20 15.15 7.28 12.43
N HIS A 21 14.94 6.98 13.70
CA HIS A 21 13.62 7.03 14.35
C HIS A 21 13.50 8.37 15.10
N LEU A 22 12.58 9.24 14.66
CA LEU A 22 12.29 10.52 15.31
C LEU A 22 11.15 10.33 16.32
N ASP A 23 11.43 10.52 17.61
CA ASP A 23 10.42 10.69 18.67
C ASP A 23 9.94 12.16 18.70
N ALA A 24 8.70 12.38 19.15
CA ALA A 24 7.96 13.64 19.13
C ALA A 24 8.52 14.75 20.06
N THR A 25 9.75 14.61 20.55
CA THR A 25 10.48 15.61 21.35
C THR A 25 11.78 16.09 20.68
N GLY A 26 12.07 15.68 19.44
CA GLY A 26 13.15 16.26 18.64
C GLY A 26 14.58 15.87 19.07
N HIS A 27 14.73 14.78 19.82
CA HIS A 27 16.04 14.21 20.14
C HIS A 27 16.39 13.05 19.20
N ASP A 28 17.50 13.20 18.48
CA ASP A 28 18.06 12.24 17.54
C ASP A 28 18.81 11.13 18.32
N PHE A 29 18.47 9.86 18.09
CA PHE A 29 19.17 8.72 18.68
C PHE A 29 19.84 7.90 17.57
N ASP A 30 21.17 7.93 17.49
CA ASP A 30 21.95 7.06 16.62
C ASP A 30 22.15 5.68 17.29
N MET A 31 21.49 4.65 16.75
CA MET A 31 21.77 3.25 17.08
C MET A 31 22.55 2.60 15.94
N VAL A 32 23.84 2.32 16.16
CA VAL A 32 24.66 1.56 15.22
C VAL A 32 24.69 0.09 15.68
N GLY A 33 23.90 -0.76 15.03
CA GLY A 33 23.95 -2.21 15.23
C GLY A 33 25.06 -2.84 14.37
N VAL A 34 26.07 -3.42 15.02
CA VAL A 34 27.09 -4.24 14.33
C VAL A 34 26.75 -5.72 14.54
N VAL A 35 26.42 -6.43 13.46
CA VAL A 35 26.31 -7.90 13.47
C VAL A 35 27.73 -8.48 13.48
N GLY A 36 28.18 -8.88 14.66
CA GLY A 36 29.42 -9.63 14.88
C GLY A 36 29.14 -11.13 14.88
N SER A 37 29.70 -11.86 13.92
CA SER A 37 29.69 -13.32 13.88
C SER A 37 30.95 -13.87 14.58
N ASN A 38 30.71 -14.52 15.72
CA ASN A 38 31.49 -15.52 16.48
C ASN A 38 33.04 -15.52 16.40
N PRO A 39 33.77 -15.42 17.53
CA PRO A 39 35.21 -15.71 17.55
C PRO A 39 35.52 -17.21 17.66
N ILE A 40 36.69 -17.53 17.11
CA ILE A 40 37.34 -18.82 16.92
C ILE A 40 37.53 -19.59 18.24
N ALA A 41 37.25 -20.89 18.22
CA ALA A 41 37.48 -21.83 19.31
C ALA A 41 38.97 -22.23 19.46
N PRO A 42 39.48 -22.43 20.69
CA PRO A 42 40.55 -23.36 20.95
C PRO A 42 40.03 -24.67 21.56
N THR A 43 40.41 -25.73 20.86
CA THR A 43 40.66 -27.13 21.24
C THR A 43 40.50 -27.58 22.71
N ASN A 44 39.72 -28.67 22.82
CA ASN A 44 39.93 -29.88 23.62
C ASN A 44 39.13 -30.07 24.93
N THR A 45 38.52 -31.27 24.91
CA THR A 45 38.15 -32.19 25.99
C THR A 45 36.89 -31.91 26.82
N GLU A 46 35.95 -32.84 26.60
CA GLU A 46 34.85 -33.31 27.46
C GLU A 46 33.42 -32.83 27.16
N SER A 47 32.56 -33.83 27.03
CA SER A 47 31.13 -33.89 26.70
C SER A 47 30.49 -34.82 27.76
N PRO A 48 29.17 -34.87 28.01
CA PRO A 48 28.08 -33.92 27.77
C PRO A 48 27.23 -33.65 29.05
N ALA A 49 26.66 -32.46 29.20
CA ALA A 49 25.35 -32.20 29.83
C ALA A 49 25.18 -30.69 30.09
N ALA A 50 24.85 -29.92 29.04
CA ALA A 50 24.52 -28.51 29.18
C ALA A 50 23.01 -28.33 29.35
N SER A 51 22.58 -27.91 30.54
CA SER A 51 21.37 -27.10 30.71
C SER A 51 21.58 -26.14 31.88
N CYS A 52 22.48 -25.17 31.67
CA CYS A 52 22.67 -24.02 32.55
C CYS A 52 21.95 -22.80 31.95
N LEU A 53 21.13 -22.16 32.79
CA LEU A 53 20.76 -20.74 32.76
C LEU A 53 22.01 -19.84 32.65
N PRO A 54 21.95 -18.49 32.66
CA PRO A 54 20.98 -17.47 32.23
C PRO A 54 21.68 -16.42 31.32
N GLY A 55 21.02 -15.31 30.94
CA GLY A 55 21.63 -14.18 30.22
C GLY A 55 21.18 -12.83 30.75
N PHE A 56 21.82 -12.40 31.84
CA PHE A 56 21.65 -11.10 32.50
C PHE A 56 22.11 -9.98 31.56
N PHE A 57 21.23 -9.04 31.21
CA PHE A 57 21.59 -7.83 30.45
C PHE A 57 22.15 -6.77 31.39
N VAL A 58 23.41 -6.38 31.21
CA VAL A 58 24.04 -5.26 31.92
C VAL A 58 24.03 -4.04 31.00
N PHE A 59 23.30 -2.98 31.40
CA PHE A 59 23.23 -1.71 30.68
C PHE A 59 24.30 -0.75 31.24
N GLY A 60 25.33 -0.43 30.45
CA GLY A 60 26.35 0.55 30.79
C GLY A 60 25.99 1.93 30.23
N ILE A 61 25.71 2.92 31.08
CA ILE A 61 25.47 4.31 30.67
C ILE A 61 26.82 5.03 30.54
N GLY A 62 27.32 5.14 29.30
CA GLY A 62 28.49 5.96 28.97
C GLY A 62 28.06 7.36 28.52
N LYS A 63 28.37 8.38 29.33
CA LYS A 63 28.08 9.79 29.04
C LYS A 63 29.24 10.36 28.18
N HIS A 64 29.05 10.50 26.87
CA HIS A 64 30.01 11.21 26.01
C HIS A 64 29.47 12.59 25.66
N SER A 65 30.15 13.62 26.16
CA SER A 65 29.94 15.03 25.82
C SER A 65 30.58 15.33 24.47
N THR A 66 29.78 15.71 23.45
CA THR A 66 30.29 16.17 22.15
C THR A 66 30.28 17.71 22.09
N PRO A 67 31.37 18.37 21.64
CA PRO A 67 31.48 19.82 21.68
C PRO A 67 30.66 20.51 20.59
N ALA A 68 30.26 21.75 20.89
CA ALA A 68 29.46 22.65 20.07
C ALA A 68 30.08 22.91 18.69
N GLN A 69 29.27 22.74 17.64
CA GLN A 69 29.57 23.16 16.27
C GLN A 69 28.99 24.56 16.04
N HIS A 70 29.85 25.57 16.06
CA HIS A 70 29.57 26.92 15.57
C HIS A 70 29.99 26.98 14.10
N GLY A 71 29.04 27.06 13.18
CA GLY A 71 29.30 27.10 11.74
C GLY A 71 28.17 27.78 10.98
N LEU A 72 28.44 29.02 10.55
CA LEU A 72 27.57 29.94 9.81
C LEU A 72 26.77 29.28 8.67
N GLY A 73 25.46 29.52 8.69
CA GLY A 73 24.53 29.14 7.62
C GLY A 73 24.53 30.14 6.47
N LEU A 74 24.81 29.68 5.26
CA LEU A 74 24.38 30.30 3.98
C LEU A 74 24.25 29.28 2.82
N HIS A 75 24.69 28.02 2.99
CA HIS A 75 24.53 26.94 1.99
C HIS A 75 23.21 26.15 2.08
N GLY A 76 22.30 26.50 3.00
CA GLY A 76 21.07 25.75 3.27
C GLY A 76 19.85 26.10 2.39
N VAL A 77 19.80 27.32 1.83
CA VAL A 77 18.56 27.85 1.21
C VAL A 77 18.34 27.36 -0.23
N VAL A 78 19.39 27.04 -0.98
CA VAL A 78 19.27 26.62 -2.39
C VAL A 78 18.87 25.14 -2.53
N ARG A 79 19.14 24.30 -1.53
CA ARG A 79 18.75 22.87 -1.55
C ARG A 79 17.25 22.67 -1.29
N THR A 80 16.60 23.56 -0.55
CA THR A 80 15.19 23.41 -0.16
C THR A 80 14.22 23.80 -1.27
N SER A 81 14.52 24.83 -2.07
CA SER A 81 13.65 25.28 -3.17
C SER A 81 13.55 24.25 -4.29
N ARG A 82 14.68 23.63 -4.68
CA ARG A 82 14.71 22.53 -5.66
C ARG A 82 14.02 21.27 -5.15
N GLY A 83 14.22 20.92 -3.87
CA GLY A 83 13.57 19.76 -3.25
C GLY A 83 12.05 19.91 -3.16
N ALA A 84 11.56 21.08 -2.74
CA ALA A 84 10.13 21.37 -2.68
C ALA A 84 9.48 21.41 -4.08
N ALA A 85 10.16 21.97 -5.08
CA ALA A 85 9.70 21.99 -6.46
C ALA A 85 9.62 20.57 -7.06
N MET A 86 10.62 19.71 -6.80
CA MET A 86 10.63 18.31 -7.24
C MET A 86 9.54 17.49 -6.54
N ALA A 87 9.35 17.67 -5.23
CA ALA A 87 8.28 16.98 -4.50
C ALA A 87 6.90 17.35 -5.06
N LYS A 88 6.69 18.63 -5.37
CA LYS A 88 5.45 19.12 -5.99
C LYS A 88 5.23 18.53 -7.38
N SER A 89 6.27 18.43 -8.22
CA SER A 89 6.15 17.87 -9.58
C SER A 89 5.88 16.36 -9.56
N LEU A 90 6.51 15.61 -8.64
CA LEU A 90 6.24 14.19 -8.47
C LEU A 90 4.79 13.96 -8.03
N GLU A 91 4.31 14.73 -7.05
CA GLU A 91 2.93 14.65 -6.57
C GLU A 91 1.91 14.92 -7.69
N GLN A 92 2.17 15.94 -8.51
CA GLN A 92 1.35 16.28 -9.67
C GLN A 92 1.34 15.16 -10.72
N THR A 93 2.50 14.55 -10.97
CA THR A 93 2.63 13.43 -11.92
C THR A 93 1.82 12.23 -11.46
N VAL A 94 1.93 11.83 -10.19
CA VAL A 94 1.16 10.72 -9.62
C VAL A 94 -0.34 11.01 -9.66
N ALA A 95 -0.76 12.22 -9.31
CA ALA A 95 -2.17 12.61 -9.36
C ALA A 95 -2.74 12.59 -10.78
N LEU A 96 -1.94 12.97 -11.79
CA LEU A 96 -2.34 12.90 -13.20
C LEU A 96 -2.54 11.45 -13.64
N HIS A 97 -1.55 10.59 -13.40
CA HIS A 97 -1.64 9.17 -13.78
C HIS A 97 -2.81 8.46 -13.07
N ALA A 98 -3.05 8.78 -11.79
CA ALA A 98 -4.18 8.24 -11.06
C ALA A 98 -5.53 8.68 -11.66
N ARG A 99 -5.64 9.92 -12.15
CA ARG A 99 -6.85 10.40 -12.83
C ARG A 99 -7.04 9.73 -14.19
N LEU A 100 -5.97 9.66 -14.99
CA LEU A 100 -6.02 9.02 -16.31
C LEU A 100 -6.42 7.54 -16.19
N ALA A 101 -5.77 6.79 -15.29
CA ALA A 101 -6.10 5.40 -15.04
C ALA A 101 -7.53 5.25 -14.50
N GLY A 102 -7.97 6.15 -13.61
CA GLY A 102 -9.34 6.18 -13.12
C GLY A 102 -10.36 6.35 -14.24
N TYR A 103 -10.21 7.38 -15.07
CA TYR A 103 -11.12 7.62 -16.19
C TYR A 103 -11.06 6.54 -17.27
N ALA A 104 -9.89 5.97 -17.55
CA ALA A 104 -9.78 4.81 -18.44
C ALA A 104 -10.59 3.60 -17.92
N GLY A 105 -10.67 3.46 -16.59
CA GLY A 105 -11.53 2.46 -15.95
C GLY A 105 -13.03 2.66 -16.15
N LEU A 106 -13.50 3.77 -16.73
CA LEU A 106 -14.92 3.94 -17.10
C LEU A 106 -15.27 3.31 -18.44
N ILE A 107 -14.26 3.00 -19.27
CA ILE A 107 -14.48 2.46 -20.62
C ILE A 107 -15.37 1.21 -20.59
N PRO A 108 -15.12 0.20 -19.75
CA PRO A 108 -15.91 -1.03 -19.76
C PRO A 108 -17.30 -0.90 -19.13
N PHE A 109 -17.61 0.26 -18.54
CA PHE A 109 -18.98 0.59 -18.09
C PHE A 109 -19.81 1.26 -19.17
N VAL A 110 -19.18 2.08 -20.02
CA VAL A 110 -19.88 2.85 -21.06
C VAL A 110 -19.97 2.08 -22.38
N LEU A 111 -18.94 1.27 -22.70
CA LEU A 111 -18.87 0.52 -23.94
C LEU A 111 -20.04 -0.46 -24.15
N PRO A 112 -20.50 -1.23 -23.14
CA PRO A 112 -21.67 -2.10 -23.29
C PRO A 112 -22.94 -1.34 -23.66
N LEU A 113 -23.14 -0.14 -23.08
CA LEU A 113 -24.29 0.73 -23.39
C LEU A 113 -24.25 1.23 -24.84
N LEU A 114 -23.05 1.49 -25.39
CA LEU A 114 -22.88 1.88 -26.80
C LEU A 114 -23.13 0.70 -27.75
N VAL A 115 -22.67 -0.51 -27.39
CA VAL A 115 -22.90 -1.72 -28.19
C VAL A 115 -24.39 -2.04 -28.29
N LEU A 116 -25.11 -1.89 -27.17
CA LEU A 116 -26.57 -2.08 -27.12
C LEU A 116 -27.34 -1.19 -28.10
N TRP A 117 -26.83 0.01 -28.36
CA TRP A 117 -27.45 0.93 -29.32
C TRP A 117 -27.41 0.41 -30.76
N TRP A 118 -26.40 -0.40 -31.10
CA TRP A 118 -26.25 -0.96 -32.46
C TRP A 118 -26.73 -2.40 -32.57
N HIS A 119 -26.60 -3.19 -31.49
CA HIS A 119 -26.94 -4.60 -31.42
C HIS A 119 -27.76 -4.92 -30.15
N PRO A 120 -29.09 -4.70 -30.19
CA PRO A 120 -29.97 -4.96 -29.05
C PRO A 120 -30.00 -6.44 -28.62
N ASP A 121 -29.76 -7.36 -29.56
CA ASP A 121 -29.77 -8.80 -29.30
C ASP A 121 -28.70 -9.26 -28.28
N TRP A 122 -27.71 -8.41 -27.99
CA TRP A 122 -26.59 -8.72 -27.10
C TRP A 122 -26.78 -8.16 -25.68
N ALA A 123 -28.00 -7.74 -25.33
CA ALA A 123 -28.31 -7.13 -24.04
C ALA A 123 -27.87 -7.99 -22.85
N ALA A 124 -28.16 -9.29 -22.88
CA ALA A 124 -27.79 -10.18 -21.79
C ALA A 124 -26.26 -10.25 -21.57
N GLN A 125 -25.48 -10.32 -22.66
CA GLN A 125 -24.02 -10.37 -22.61
C GLN A 125 -23.44 -9.03 -22.20
N ALA A 126 -23.98 -7.92 -22.71
CA ALA A 126 -23.57 -6.57 -22.35
C ALA A 126 -23.72 -6.32 -20.84
N VAL A 127 -24.88 -6.67 -20.28
CA VAL A 127 -25.16 -6.57 -18.84
C VAL A 127 -24.25 -7.49 -18.03
N ALA A 128 -24.04 -8.74 -18.47
CA ALA A 128 -23.15 -9.67 -17.78
C ALA A 128 -21.69 -9.17 -17.73
N VAL A 129 -21.17 -8.63 -18.84
CA VAL A 129 -19.83 -8.02 -18.90
C VAL A 129 -19.75 -6.82 -17.96
N GLN A 130 -20.80 -6.01 -17.91
CA GLN A 130 -20.87 -4.85 -17.03
C GLN A 130 -20.88 -5.25 -15.56
N HIS A 131 -21.64 -6.28 -15.15
CA HIS A 131 -21.62 -6.82 -13.79
C HIS A 131 -20.26 -7.42 -13.42
N ALA A 132 -19.66 -8.19 -14.33
CA ALA A 132 -18.34 -8.77 -14.14
C ALA A 132 -17.30 -7.67 -13.88
N TYR A 133 -17.29 -6.62 -14.71
CA TYR A 133 -16.37 -5.52 -14.55
C TYR A 133 -16.62 -4.71 -13.27
N ALA A 134 -17.89 -4.45 -12.93
CA ALA A 134 -18.28 -3.81 -11.69
C ALA A 134 -17.76 -4.56 -10.45
N ALA A 135 -17.87 -5.89 -10.45
CA ALA A 135 -17.36 -6.73 -9.37
C ALA A 135 -15.82 -6.67 -9.25
N LEU A 136 -15.11 -6.66 -10.37
CA LEU A 136 -13.65 -6.52 -10.40
C LEU A 136 -13.20 -5.17 -9.83
N ILE A 137 -13.86 -4.08 -10.23
CA ILE A 137 -13.56 -2.74 -9.73
C ILE A 137 -13.86 -2.67 -8.23
N LEU A 138 -15.03 -3.13 -7.78
CA LEU A 138 -15.37 -3.12 -6.36
C LEU A 138 -14.33 -3.89 -5.51
N SER A 139 -13.84 -5.03 -6.02
CA SER A 139 -12.78 -5.81 -5.38
C SER A 139 -11.44 -5.07 -5.33
N PHE A 140 -11.06 -4.41 -6.43
CA PHE A 140 -9.86 -3.56 -6.50
C PHE A 140 -9.91 -2.40 -5.50
N LEU A 141 -11.08 -1.78 -5.33
CA LEU A 141 -11.29 -0.70 -4.36
C LEU A 141 -11.03 -1.18 -2.92
N GLY A 142 -11.46 -2.40 -2.59
CA GLY A 142 -11.15 -3.07 -1.33
C GLY A 142 -9.64 -3.25 -1.13
N GLY A 143 -8.94 -3.75 -2.15
CA GLY A 143 -7.48 -3.95 -2.11
C GLY A 143 -6.68 -2.68 -1.79
N ILE A 144 -7.17 -1.49 -2.18
CA ILE A 144 -6.51 -0.23 -1.83
C ILE A 144 -6.58 0.03 -0.31
N TYR A 145 -7.69 -0.33 0.34
CA TYR A 145 -7.81 -0.22 1.80
C TYR A 145 -6.90 -1.19 2.54
N TRP A 146 -6.61 -2.33 1.94
CA TRP A 146 -5.66 -3.28 2.51
C TRP A 146 -4.27 -2.63 2.63
N GLY A 147 -3.79 -1.97 1.56
CA GLY A 147 -2.55 -1.20 1.59
C GLY A 147 -2.56 -0.03 2.60
N VAL A 148 -3.69 0.70 2.69
CA VAL A 148 -3.85 1.77 3.69
C VAL A 148 -3.82 1.20 5.11
N ALA A 149 -4.45 0.05 5.34
CA ALA A 149 -4.51 -0.62 6.64
C ALA A 149 -3.13 -1.13 7.07
N LEU A 150 -2.32 -1.65 6.14
CA LEU A 150 -0.92 -2.04 6.41
C LEU A 150 -0.09 -0.83 6.85
N ASN A 151 -0.16 0.29 6.13
CA ASN A 151 0.56 1.51 6.49
C ASN A 151 0.13 2.09 7.84
N ARG A 152 -1.11 1.82 8.25
CA ARG A 152 -1.71 2.29 9.51
C ARG A 152 -1.70 1.25 10.62
N GLN A 153 -1.16 0.05 10.38
CA GLN A 153 -1.14 -1.09 11.31
C GLN A 153 -2.53 -1.41 11.90
N SER A 154 -3.59 -1.31 11.09
CA SER A 154 -4.98 -1.49 11.54
C SER A 154 -5.49 -2.89 11.20
N ALA A 155 -5.56 -3.78 12.19
CA ALA A 155 -6.14 -5.12 12.02
C ALA A 155 -7.60 -5.08 11.54
N VAL A 156 -8.41 -4.18 12.09
CA VAL A 156 -9.80 -3.96 11.65
C VAL A 156 -9.86 -3.47 10.21
N GLY A 157 -8.95 -2.57 9.81
CA GLY A 157 -8.85 -2.07 8.44
C GLY A 157 -8.55 -3.17 7.42
N ILE A 158 -7.76 -4.19 7.80
CA ILE A 158 -7.47 -5.36 6.96
C ILE A 158 -8.75 -6.14 6.68
N TRP A 159 -9.53 -6.48 7.71
CA TRP A 159 -10.79 -7.20 7.52
C TRP A 159 -11.80 -6.40 6.70
N LEU A 160 -11.94 -5.09 6.98
CA LEU A 160 -12.81 -4.19 6.21
C LEU A 160 -12.44 -4.12 4.73
N SER A 161 -11.16 -4.28 4.39
CA SER A 161 -10.68 -4.22 3.01
C SER A 161 -11.06 -5.42 2.16
N VAL A 162 -11.38 -6.56 2.78
CA VAL A 162 -11.76 -7.80 2.12
C VAL A 162 -13.28 -7.86 1.84
N LEU A 163 -14.07 -7.12 2.63
CA LEU A 163 -15.53 -7.10 2.51
C LEU A 163 -16.03 -6.73 1.10
N PRO A 164 -15.48 -5.73 0.39
CA PRO A 164 -15.94 -5.40 -0.96
C PRO A 164 -15.80 -6.56 -1.95
N SER A 165 -14.70 -7.31 -1.89
CA SER A 165 -14.48 -8.47 -2.77
C SER A 165 -15.42 -9.62 -2.44
N LEU A 166 -15.63 -9.89 -1.14
CA LEU A 166 -16.60 -10.90 -0.68
C LEU A 166 -18.05 -10.52 -1.00
N TRP A 167 -18.35 -9.23 -1.06
CA TRP A 167 -19.66 -8.72 -1.47
C TRP A 167 -19.86 -8.79 -2.99
N ALA A 168 -18.81 -8.49 -3.76
CA ALA A 168 -18.86 -8.49 -5.22
C ALA A 168 -19.03 -9.89 -5.82
N TRP A 169 -18.34 -10.90 -5.27
CA TRP A 169 -18.35 -12.27 -5.79
C TRP A 169 -19.75 -12.90 -5.93
N PRO A 170 -20.59 -12.93 -4.89
CA PRO A 170 -21.91 -13.55 -4.99
C PRO A 170 -22.85 -12.78 -5.93
N ALA A 171 -22.60 -11.50 -6.22
CA ALA A 171 -23.41 -10.76 -7.20
C ALA A 171 -23.29 -11.35 -8.61
N LEU A 172 -22.16 -11.98 -8.94
CA LEU A 172 -21.95 -12.61 -10.25
C LEU A 172 -22.73 -13.91 -10.44
N LEU A 173 -23.22 -14.50 -9.36
CA LEU A 173 -24.01 -15.74 -9.37
C LEU A 173 -25.51 -15.46 -9.34
N MET A 174 -25.90 -14.20 -9.12
CA MET A 174 -27.29 -13.80 -9.00
C MET A 174 -27.91 -13.40 -10.33
N PRO A 175 -29.26 -13.41 -10.44
CA PRO A 175 -29.96 -12.86 -11.59
C PRO A 175 -29.61 -11.37 -11.81
N PRO A 176 -29.66 -10.85 -13.05
CA PRO A 176 -29.19 -9.51 -13.40
C PRO A 176 -29.76 -8.38 -12.54
N VAL A 177 -31.04 -8.45 -12.20
CA VAL A 177 -31.72 -7.45 -11.34
C VAL A 177 -31.09 -7.43 -9.94
N ALA A 178 -30.97 -8.59 -9.31
CA ALA A 178 -30.40 -8.73 -7.97
C ALA A 178 -28.91 -8.37 -7.96
N ALA A 179 -28.16 -8.83 -8.97
CA ALA A 179 -26.75 -8.50 -9.15
C ALA A 179 -26.52 -6.98 -9.23
N THR A 180 -27.36 -6.27 -10.01
CA THR A 180 -27.29 -4.81 -10.16
C THR A 180 -27.46 -4.10 -8.82
N TRP A 181 -28.51 -4.42 -8.07
CA TRP A 181 -28.77 -3.81 -6.77
C TRP A 181 -27.66 -4.12 -5.77
N MET A 182 -27.19 -5.37 -5.75
CA MET A 182 -26.13 -5.80 -4.84
C MET A 182 -24.81 -5.08 -5.14
N LEU A 183 -24.41 -4.97 -6.40
CA LEU A 183 -23.22 -4.21 -6.80
C LEU A 183 -23.37 -2.71 -6.52
N ALA A 184 -24.54 -2.13 -6.81
CA ALA A 184 -24.84 -0.72 -6.50
C ALA A 184 -24.72 -0.44 -4.99
N THR A 185 -25.27 -1.31 -4.14
CA THR A 185 -25.10 -1.21 -2.68
C THR A 185 -23.64 -1.39 -2.27
N GLY A 186 -22.88 -2.25 -2.94
CA GLY A 186 -21.45 -2.42 -2.69
C GLY A 186 -20.67 -1.14 -2.94
N PHE A 187 -20.91 -0.45 -4.05
CA PHE A 187 -20.33 0.87 -4.33
C PHE A 187 -20.79 1.93 -3.33
N ALA A 188 -22.05 1.90 -2.89
CA ALA A 188 -22.55 2.82 -1.87
C ALA A 188 -21.89 2.58 -0.49
N LEU A 189 -21.68 1.33 -0.09
CA LEU A 189 -20.92 0.97 1.11
C LEU A 189 -19.46 1.41 0.99
N MET A 190 -18.86 1.27 -0.19
CA MET A 190 -17.52 1.75 -0.45
C MET A 190 -17.41 3.27 -0.29
N PHE A 191 -18.45 4.02 -0.69
CA PHE A 191 -18.52 5.46 -0.47
C PHE A 191 -18.56 5.83 1.02
N LEU A 192 -19.26 5.06 1.86
CA LEU A 192 -19.27 5.25 3.31
C LEU A 192 -17.89 4.99 3.93
N LEU A 193 -17.18 3.97 3.44
CA LEU A 193 -15.79 3.70 3.83
C LEU A 193 -14.88 4.87 3.44
N ASP A 194 -14.99 5.37 2.21
CA ASP A 194 -14.24 6.53 1.71
C ASP A 194 -14.52 7.81 2.51
N ARG A 195 -15.78 8.05 2.89
CA ARG A 195 -16.14 9.18 3.75
C ARG A 195 -15.48 9.05 5.13
N THR A 196 -15.52 7.87 5.72
CA THR A 196 -14.92 7.60 7.04
C THR A 196 -13.40 7.73 6.99
N ALA A 197 -12.77 7.18 5.94
CA ALA A 197 -11.34 7.29 5.71
C ALA A 197 -10.91 8.74 5.52
N ARG A 198 -11.70 9.54 4.80
CA ARG A 198 -11.45 10.98 4.66
C ARG A 198 -11.53 11.72 5.99
N GLN A 199 -12.54 11.44 6.82
CA GLN A 199 -12.69 12.07 8.14
C GLN A 199 -11.53 11.73 9.07
N ARG A 200 -10.97 10.51 8.96
CA ARG A 200 -9.79 10.07 9.70
C ARG A 200 -8.46 10.53 9.09
N GLY A 201 -8.47 11.34 8.02
CA GLY A 201 -7.27 11.82 7.34
C GLY A 201 -6.49 10.72 6.60
N TRP A 202 -7.14 9.59 6.29
CA TRP A 202 -6.46 8.46 5.67
C TRP A 202 -6.20 8.64 4.18
N ILE A 203 -7.11 9.33 3.50
CA ILE A 203 -7.06 9.60 2.07
C ILE A 203 -7.10 11.10 1.80
N ARG A 204 -6.43 11.52 0.72
CA ARG A 204 -6.39 12.93 0.30
C ARG A 204 -7.70 13.34 -0.36
N GLN A 205 -8.08 14.61 -0.23
CA GLN A 205 -9.37 15.12 -0.72
C GLN A 205 -9.56 14.96 -2.24
N TRP A 206 -8.50 15.12 -3.04
CA TRP A 206 -8.60 14.95 -4.50
C TRP A 206 -8.90 13.50 -4.90
N PHE A 207 -8.36 12.53 -4.15
CA PHE A 207 -8.55 11.11 -4.41
C PHE A 207 -9.97 10.68 -4.03
N PHE A 208 -10.48 11.22 -2.92
CA PHE A 208 -11.88 11.05 -2.54
C PHE A 208 -12.84 11.57 -3.62
N ARG A 209 -12.61 12.78 -4.16
CA ARG A 209 -13.46 13.33 -5.23
C ARG A 209 -13.44 12.47 -6.50
N LEU A 210 -12.25 11.99 -6.89
CA LEU A 210 -12.10 11.10 -8.03
C LEU A 210 -12.96 9.83 -7.84
N ARG A 211 -12.80 9.15 -6.70
CA ARG A 211 -13.58 7.94 -6.38
C ARG A 211 -15.08 8.18 -6.32
N LEU A 212 -15.51 9.33 -5.81
CA LEU A 212 -16.91 9.72 -5.76
C LEU A 212 -17.49 9.80 -7.16
N THR A 213 -16.84 10.52 -8.08
CA THR A 213 -17.29 10.62 -9.47
C THR A 213 -17.32 9.25 -10.14
N LEU A 214 -16.26 8.45 -9.98
CA LEU A 214 -16.17 7.10 -10.57
C LEU A 214 -17.25 6.15 -10.05
N GLY A 215 -17.47 6.11 -8.73
CA GLY A 215 -18.50 5.29 -8.11
C GLY A 215 -19.92 5.70 -8.53
N LEU A 216 -20.20 7.00 -8.63
CA LEU A 216 -21.49 7.49 -9.11
C LEU A 216 -21.73 7.10 -10.57
N VAL A 217 -20.73 7.24 -11.45
CA VAL A 217 -20.86 6.83 -12.84
C VAL A 217 -21.02 5.32 -12.96
N ALA A 218 -20.33 4.52 -12.15
CA ALA A 218 -20.50 3.07 -12.10
C ALA A 218 -21.91 2.65 -11.65
N ILE A 219 -22.47 3.30 -10.62
CA ILE A 219 -23.85 3.03 -10.18
C ILE A 219 -24.85 3.45 -11.27
N ALA A 220 -24.67 4.65 -11.84
CA ALA A 220 -25.57 5.15 -12.88
C ALA A 220 -25.55 4.25 -14.12
N SER A 221 -24.38 3.80 -14.57
CA SER A 221 -24.28 2.88 -15.70
C SER A 221 -24.95 1.54 -15.40
N LEU A 222 -24.76 0.98 -14.19
CA LEU A 222 -25.40 -0.26 -13.75
C LEU A 222 -26.93 -0.17 -13.77
N LEU A 223 -27.48 0.94 -13.29
CA LEU A 223 -28.92 1.18 -13.31
C LEU A 223 -29.44 1.37 -14.74
N LEU A 224 -28.70 2.06 -15.62
CA LEU A 224 -29.07 2.21 -17.02
C LEU A 224 -29.07 0.87 -17.77
N GLY A 225 -28.08 0.02 -17.54
CA GLY A 225 -28.01 -1.32 -18.13
C GLY A 225 -29.11 -2.26 -17.65
N LEU A 226 -29.72 -1.98 -16.49
CA LEU A 226 -30.90 -2.73 -16.01
C LEU A 226 -32.18 -2.33 -16.76
N THR A 227 -32.24 -1.11 -17.30
CA THR A 227 -33.42 -0.56 -17.98
C THR A 227 -33.41 -0.75 -19.50
N SER A 228 -32.27 -1.13 -20.08
CA SER A 228 -32.07 -1.41 -21.50
C SER A 228 -32.41 -2.85 -21.85
#